data_AF-A0A9E3IJK9-F1
#
_entry.id   AF-A0A9E3IJK9-F1
#
_cell.length_a   1.000
_cell.length_b   1.000
_cell.length_c   1.000
_cell.angle_alpha   90.00
_cell.angle_beta   90.00
_cell.angle_gamma   90.00
#
_symmetry.space_group_name_H-M   'P 1'
#
loop_
_entity.id
_entity.type
_entity.pdbx_description
1 polymer ?
#
loop_
_entity_poly.entity_id
_entity_poly.type
_entity_poly.pdbx_seq_one_letter_code
_entity_poly.pdbx_strand_id
1 'polypeptide(L)' 'MTFTRTQNRAANELRPVRLTRNFTVHAEGSVLVEFGDTRVLCTASVEDRVPPFLKGKGEGWVTAEY' A
#
# COMPACT_ATOMS: atom_id res chain seq x y z
N MET A 1 -24.75 -24.97 11.89
CA MET A 1 -25.08 -23.93 10.90
C MET A 1 -23.79 -23.23 10.52
N THR A 2 -23.48 -23.11 9.23
CA THR A 2 -22.30 -22.40 8.76
C THR A 2 -22.61 -20.90 8.77
N PHE A 3 -21.84 -20.11 9.52
CA PHE A 3 -21.97 -18.65 9.51
C PHE A 3 -21.35 -18.11 8.22
N THR A 4 -22.18 -17.53 7.35
CA THR A 4 -21.75 -16.88 6.11
C THR A 4 -21.72 -15.37 6.33
N ARG A 5 -20.58 -14.74 6.02
CA ARG A 5 -20.40 -13.29 6.17
C ARG A 5 -21.03 -12.52 5.01
N THR A 6 -21.13 -11.20 5.16
CA THR A 6 -21.54 -10.29 4.09
C THR A 6 -20.73 -10.51 2.81
N GLN A 7 -21.39 -10.33 1.65
CA GLN A 7 -20.87 -10.66 0.32
C GLN A 7 -20.53 -12.17 0.15
N ASN A 8 -21.25 -13.05 0.84
CA ASN A 8 -21.14 -14.51 0.74
C ASN A 8 -19.74 -15.09 1.03
N ARG A 9 -18.95 -14.40 1.86
CA ARG A 9 -17.60 -14.84 2.18
C ARG A 9 -17.58 -15.84 3.34
N ALA A 10 -16.69 -16.83 3.26
CA ALA A 10 -16.39 -17.70 4.39
C ALA A 10 -15.72 -16.91 5.52
N ALA A 11 -15.74 -17.46 6.74
CA ALA A 11 -15.14 -16.80 7.92
C ALA A 11 -13.65 -16.49 7.74
N ASN A 12 -12.94 -17.33 6.98
CA ASN A 12 -11.52 -17.27 6.67
C ASN A 12 -11.19 -16.72 5.27
N GLU A 13 -12.17 -16.19 4.55
CA GLU A 13 -11.98 -15.66 3.19
C GLU A 13 -11.72 -14.15 3.20
N LEU A 14 -10.68 -13.69 2.50
CA LEU A 14 -10.39 -12.27 2.31
C LEU A 14 -11.39 -11.61 1.34
N ARG A 15 -11.43 -10.27 1.29
CA ARG A 15 -12.21 -9.56 0.26
C ARG A 15 -11.49 -9.71 -1.08
N PRO A 16 -12.16 -9.51 -2.23
CA PRO A 16 -11.47 -9.40 -3.50
C PRO A 16 -10.36 -8.35 -3.44
N VAL A 17 -9.14 -8.72 -3.86
CA VAL A 17 -7.97 -7.84 -3.86
C VAL A 17 -7.61 -7.49 -5.30
N ARG A 18 -7.42 -6.19 -5.59
CA ARG A 18 -6.87 -5.71 -6.85
C ARG A 18 -5.75 -4.70 -6.61
N LEU A 19 -4.67 -4.85 -7.37
CA LEU A 19 -3.51 -3.97 -7.35
C LEU A 19 -3.31 -3.38 -8.75
N THR A 20 -3.68 -2.12 -8.93
CA THR A 20 -3.50 -1.42 -10.22
C THR A 20 -2.23 -0.58 -10.15
N ARG A 21 -1.15 -1.06 -10.77
CA ARG A 21 0.15 -0.37 -10.82
C ARG A 21 0.13 0.79 -11.83
N ASN A 22 1.07 1.73 -11.67
CA ASN A 22 1.22 2.92 -12.50
C ASN A 22 -0.08 3.74 -12.56
N PHE A 23 -0.76 3.88 -11.40
CA PHE A 23 -2.08 4.50 -11.34
C PHE A 23 -2.02 6.02 -11.55
N THR A 24 -1.00 6.67 -11.00
CA THR A 24 -0.69 8.08 -11.24
C THR A 24 0.64 8.20 -12.01
N VAL A 25 0.83 9.32 -12.69
CA VAL A 25 1.96 9.53 -13.63
C VAL A 25 3.18 10.22 -13.01
N HIS A 26 3.04 10.83 -11.82
CA HIS A 26 4.08 11.70 -11.25
C HIS A 26 4.99 11.01 -10.24
N ALA A 27 4.51 9.99 -9.53
CA ALA A 27 5.31 9.27 -8.55
C ALA A 27 6.11 8.16 -9.23
N GLU A 28 7.34 7.93 -8.78
CA GLU A 28 8.22 6.86 -9.25
C GLU A 28 7.57 5.48 -9.07
N GLY A 29 6.81 5.31 -7.97
CA GLY A 29 5.91 4.19 -7.76
C GLY A 29 4.49 4.65 -7.44
N SER A 30 3.49 4.07 -8.10
CA SER A 30 2.08 4.40 -7.84
C SER A 30 1.18 3.17 -7.99
N VAL A 31 0.35 2.89 -6.99
CA VAL A 31 -0.58 1.76 -6.98
C VAL A 31 -1.93 2.19 -6.37
N LEU A 32 -3.03 1.90 -7.06
CA LEU A 32 -4.35 1.85 -6.43
C LEU A 32 -4.58 0.44 -5.87
N VAL A 33 -4.71 0.36 -4.55
CA VAL A 33 -4.94 -0.88 -3.79
C VAL A 33 -6.41 -0.97 -3.41
N GLU A 34 -7.07 -2.09 -3.74
CA GLU A 34 -8.51 -2.27 -3.53
C GLU A 34 -8.77 -3.59 -2.80
N PHE A 35 -9.45 -3.51 -1.66
CA PHE A 35 -9.83 -4.65 -0.80
C PHE A 35 -11.35 -4.61 -0.64
N GLY A 36 -12.08 -5.18 -1.60
CA GLY A 36 -13.50 -4.92 -1.78
C GLY A 36 -13.75 -3.42 -1.99
N ASP A 37 -14.60 -2.82 -1.17
CA ASP A 37 -14.95 -1.39 -1.28
C ASP A 37 -13.89 -0.45 -0.69
N THR A 38 -12.92 -0.96 0.09
CA THR A 38 -11.81 -0.16 0.59
C THR A 38 -10.84 0.11 -0.55
N ARG A 39 -10.55 1.39 -0.83
CA ARG A 39 -9.59 1.80 -1.85
C ARG A 39 -8.56 2.76 -1.25
N VAL A 40 -7.28 2.49 -1.48
CA VAL A 40 -6.16 3.31 -1.00
C VAL A 40 -5.22 3.59 -2.18
N LEU A 41 -4.91 4.86 -2.42
CA LEU A 41 -3.84 5.23 -3.33
C LEU A 41 -2.52 5.23 -2.55
N CYS A 42 -1.58 4.40 -2.98
CA CYS A 42 -0.23 4.36 -2.44
C CYS A 42 0.75 4.92 -3.47
N THR A 43 1.47 5.97 -3.11
CA THR A 43 2.56 6.53 -3.92
C THR A 43 3.88 6.37 -3.18
N ALA A 44 4.94 6.09 -3.93
CA ALA A 44 6.30 6.06 -3.42
C ALA A 44 7.13 7.07 -4.23
N SER A 45 7.84 7.94 -3.50
CA SER A 45 8.77 8.91 -4.06
C SER A 45 10.16 8.70 -3.48
N VAL A 46 11.19 9.01 -4.27
CA VAL A 46 12.59 8.87 -3.87
C VAL A 46 13.19 10.25 -3.64
N GLU A 47 13.85 10.43 -2.50
CA GLU A 47 14.65 11.63 -2.23
C GLU A 47 16.09 11.20 -1.93
N ASP A 48 17.06 11.88 -2.53
CA ASP A 48 18.50 11.69 -2.26
C ASP A 48 18.90 12.30 -0.90
N ARG A 49 18.20 11.92 0.16
CA ARG A 49 18.35 12.40 1.53
C ARG A 49 18.03 11.27 2.51
N VAL A 50 18.72 11.30 3.65
CA VAL A 50 18.36 10.54 4.84
C VAL A 50 18.20 11.46 6.05
N PRO A 51 17.43 11.05 7.08
CA PRO A 51 17.37 11.76 8.36
C PRO A 51 18.75 11.97 9.01
N PRO A 52 18.93 13.02 9.84
CA PRO A 52 20.23 13.36 10.43
C PRO A 52 20.93 12.22 11.18
N PHE A 53 20.17 11.34 11.86
CA PHE A 53 20.72 10.22 12.63
C PHE A 53 21.28 9.07 11.77
N LEU A 54 21.07 9.10 10.45
CA LEU A 54 21.59 8.13 9.48
C LEU A 54 22.70 8.70 8.57
N LYS A 55 23.03 9.99 8.68
CA LYS A 55 24.07 10.60 7.85
C LYS A 55 25.41 9.91 8.05
N GLY A 56 26.08 9.57 6.94
CA GLY A 56 27.41 8.96 6.94
C GLY A 56 27.44 7.46 7.21
N LYS A 57 26.29 6.80 7.45
CA LYS A 57 26.23 5.35 7.74
C LYS A 57 26.12 4.46 6.50
N GLY A 58 25.82 5.04 5.34
CA GLY A 58 25.57 4.27 4.10
C GLY A 58 24.26 3.49 4.11
N GLU A 59 23.33 3.82 5.01
CA GLU A 59 22.01 3.19 5.15
C GLU A 59 20.92 4.04 4.46
N GLY A 60 19.88 3.37 3.94
CA GLY A 60 18.69 4.03 3.41
C GLY A 60 17.61 4.27 4.47
N TRP A 61 16.54 4.99 4.10
CA TRP A 61 15.41 5.25 4.98
C TRP A 61 14.08 5.17 4.24
N VAL A 62 13.04 4.67 4.91
CA VAL A 62 11.66 4.69 4.43
C VAL A 62 10.78 5.30 5.51
N THR A 63 9.94 6.25 5.12
CA THR A 63 8.91 6.85 5.96
C THR A 63 7.58 6.82 5.20
N ALA A 64 6.47 7.00 5.92
CA ALA A 64 5.13 7.01 5.33
C ALA A 64 4.24 8.07 5.98
N GLU A 65 3.27 8.53 5.22
CA GLU A 65 2.17 9.38 5.65
C GLU A 65 0.85 8.65 5.33
N TYR A 66 -0.19 8.85 6.16
CA TYR A 66 -1.51 8.23 6.02
C TYR A 66 -2.60 9.30 6.14
#